data_AF-A0A450WLG5-F1
#
_entry.id   AF-A0A450WLG5-F1
#
_cell.length_a   1.000
_cell.length_b   1.000
_cell.length_c   1.000
_cell.angle_alpha   90.00
_cell.angle_beta   90.00
_cell.angle_gamma   90.00
#
_symmetry.space_group_name_H-M   'P 1'
#
loop_
_entity.id
_entity.type
_entity.pdbx_description
1 polymer ?
#
loop_
_entity_poly.entity_id
_entity_poly.type
_entity_poly.pdbx_seq_one_letter_code
_entity_poly.pdbx_strand_id
1 'polypeptide(L)' 'MSELILGLTEYFSFYDQERPHQCLAYRTPDQVYMSAQGGGAVIVDRFGTEQLSATTSTGQRRPATQQIGNTA' A
#
# COMPACT_ATOMS: atom_id res chain seq x y z
N MET A 1 -13.06 6.34 -24.05
CA MET A 1 -12.74 6.50 -22.61
C MET A 1 -13.27 5.32 -21.79
N SER A 2 -14.50 4.84 -22.01
CA SER A 2 -15.09 3.68 -21.32
C SER A 2 -14.24 2.41 -21.39
N GLU A 3 -13.84 2.01 -22.60
CA GLU A 3 -13.10 0.75 -22.83
C GLU A 3 -11.73 0.74 -22.15
N LEU A 4 -11.06 1.90 -22.07
CA LEU A 4 -9.79 2.02 -21.37
C LEU A 4 -9.98 1.79 -19.87
N ILE A 5 -11.00 2.40 -19.26
CA ILE A 5 -11.27 2.24 -17.84
C ILE A 5 -11.72 0.82 -17.53
N LEU A 6 -12.56 0.22 -18.38
CA LEU A 6 -13.00 -1.16 -18.22
C LEU A 6 -11.81 -2.12 -18.29
N GLY A 7 -10.98 -2.01 -19.33
CA GLY A 7 -9.81 -2.87 -19.49
C GLY A 7 -8.78 -2.71 -18.36
N LEU A 8 -8.54 -1.49 -17.87
CA LEU A 8 -7.68 -1.27 -16.71
C LEU A 8 -8.26 -1.85 -15.42
N THR A 9 -9.57 -1.74 -15.23
CA THR A 9 -10.26 -2.29 -14.05
C THR A 9 -10.15 -3.82 -14.03
N GLU A 10 -10.43 -4.47 -15.16
CA GLU A 10 -10.27 -5.92 -15.32
C GLU A 10 -8.82 -6.35 -15.13
N TYR A 11 -7.89 -5.62 -15.72
CA TYR A 11 -6.47 -5.93 -15.63
C TYR A 11 -5.94 -5.86 -14.18
N PHE A 12 -6.29 -4.81 -13.42
CA PHE A 12 -5.83 -4.68 -12.04
C PHE A 12 -6.42 -5.78 -11.15
N SER A 13 -7.70 -6.12 -11.30
CA SER A 13 -8.32 -7.23 -10.56
C SER A 13 -7.59 -8.56 -10.82
N PHE A 14 -7.30 -8.86 -12.09
CA PHE A 14 -6.55 -10.06 -12.48
C PHE A 14 -5.12 -10.05 -11.94
N TYR A 15 -4.41 -8.92 -12.07
CA TYR A 15 -3.03 -8.79 -11.63
C TYR A 15 -2.89 -9.01 -10.11
N ASP A 16 -3.78 -8.42 -9.33
CA ASP A 16 -3.71 -8.44 -7.87
C ASP A 16 -4.14 -9.79 -7.28
N GLN A 17 -5.16 -10.43 -7.85
CA GLN A 17 -5.81 -11.59 -7.24
C GLN A 17 -5.45 -12.92 -7.90
N GLU A 18 -5.16 -12.93 -9.19
CA GLU A 18 -5.03 -14.19 -9.95
C GLU A 18 -3.62 -14.46 -10.44
N ARG A 19 -2.81 -13.42 -10.68
CA ARG A 19 -1.48 -13.59 -11.28
C ARG A 19 -0.40 -13.86 -10.23
N PRO A 20 0.21 -15.07 -10.20
CA PRO A 20 1.36 -15.34 -9.35
C PRO A 20 2.63 -14.67 -9.89
N HIS A 21 3.42 -14.09 -9.00
CA HIS A 21 4.65 -13.38 -9.37
C HIS A 21 5.88 -14.07 -8.77
N GLN A 22 6.89 -14.34 -9.60
CA GLN A 22 8.10 -15.05 -9.17
C GLN A 22 8.86 -14.30 -8.06
N CYS A 23 8.91 -12.97 -8.13
CA CYS A 23 9.50 -12.12 -7.10
C CYS A 23 8.75 -12.16 -5.76
N LEU A 24 7.50 -12.64 -5.75
CA LEU A 24 6.66 -12.82 -4.56
C LEU A 24 6.62 -14.29 -4.10
N ALA A 25 7.61 -15.08 -4.51
CA ALA A 25 7.64 -16.53 -4.29
C ALA A 25 6.39 -17.23 -4.87
N TYR A 26 6.00 -16.83 -6.08
CA TYR A 26 4.83 -17.35 -6.81
C TYR A 26 3.48 -17.10 -6.09
N ARG A 27 3.42 -16.12 -5.20
CA ARG A 27 2.16 -15.62 -4.63
C ARG A 27 1.62 -14.43 -5.41
N THR A 28 0.35 -14.13 -5.21
CA THR A 28 -0.28 -12.92 -5.76
C THR A 28 -0.01 -11.70 -4.88
N PRO A 29 -0.07 -10.47 -5.42
CA PRO A 29 0.04 -9.25 -4.63
C PRO A 29 -0.91 -9.22 -3.43
N ASP A 30 -2.18 -9.64 -3.62
CA ASP A 30 -3.19 -9.69 -2.56
C ASP A 30 -2.78 -10.62 -1.40
N GLN A 31 -2.31 -11.83 -1.71
CA GLN A 31 -1.83 -12.79 -0.70
C GLN A 31 -0.65 -12.25 0.13
N VAL A 32 0.25 -11.51 -0.51
CA VAL A 32 1.41 -10.92 0.16
C VAL A 32 1.01 -9.74 1.03
N TYR A 33 0.08 -8.92 0.55
CA TYR A 33 -0.49 -7.82 1.33
C TYR A 33 -1.22 -8.32 2.57
N MET A 34 -2.12 -9.31 2.41
CA MET A 34 -2.88 -9.92 3.51
C MET A 34 -1.99 -10.58 4.57
N SER A 35 -0.89 -11.21 4.15
CA SER A 35 0.03 -11.88 5.07
C SER A 35 1.03 -10.93 5.72
N ALA A 36 1.24 -9.72 5.18
CA ALA A 36 2.36 -8.83 5.50
C ALA A 36 3.74 -9.51 5.37
N GLN A 37 3.85 -10.60 4.60
CA GLN A 37 5.07 -11.39 4.43
C GLN A 37 5.51 -11.44 2.98
N GLY A 38 6.67 -10.85 2.68
CA GLY A 38 7.42 -11.11 1.44
C GLY A 38 7.15 -10.19 0.24
N GLY A 39 6.58 -8.98 0.42
CA GLY A 39 6.41 -8.03 -0.70
C GLY A 39 6.58 -6.56 -0.37
N GLY A 40 6.86 -6.21 0.89
CA GLY A 40 7.09 -4.83 1.31
C GLY A 40 8.49 -4.64 1.89
N ALA A 41 9.07 -3.47 1.63
CA ALA A 41 10.21 -3.00 2.41
C ALA A 41 9.85 -3.03 3.91
N VAL A 42 10.75 -3.54 4.74
CA VAL A 42 10.57 -3.50 6.20
C VAL A 42 10.52 -2.04 6.64
N ILE A 43 9.33 -1.54 6.99
CA ILE A 43 9.18 -0.21 7.58
C ILE A 43 9.54 -0.33 9.05
N VAL A 44 10.82 -0.19 9.36
CA VAL A 44 11.28 -0.12 10.74
C VAL A 44 10.78 1.19 11.34
N ASP A 45 9.98 1.10 12.40
CA ASP A 45 9.73 2.25 13.28
C ASP A 45 11.03 2.55 14.04
N ARG A 46 11.86 3.39 13.43
CA ARG A 46 13.16 3.78 14.00
C ARG A 46 13.02 4.90 15.04
N PHE A 47 11.82 5.40 15.27
CA PHE A 47 11.57 6.60 16.08
C PHE A 47 10.43 6.38 17.09
N GLY A 48 10.37 5.19 17.67
CA GLY A 48 9.50 4.91 18.81
C GLY A 48 9.72 5.95 19.91
N THR A 49 8.71 6.80 20.08
CA THR A 49 8.47 7.78 21.15
C THR A 49 9.61 7.98 22.14
N GLU A 50 10.67 8.70 21.78
CA GLU A 50 11.32 9.70 22.65
C GLU A 50 12.04 10.77 21.82
N GLN A 51 11.61 12.01 22.08
CA GLN A 51 12.33 13.28 21.96
C GLN A 51 12.55 13.88 20.56
N LEU A 52 11.65 14.83 20.25
CA LEU A 52 11.98 16.23 19.92
C LEU A 52 13.48 16.47 19.68
N SER A 53 13.92 16.55 18.42
CA SER A 53 14.88 17.57 17.98
C SER A 53 15.15 17.54 16.48
N ALA A 54 15.19 18.75 15.94
CA ALA A 54 15.81 19.15 14.67
C ALA A 54 15.14 18.70 13.37
N THR A 55 14.24 19.56 12.91
CA THR A 55 14.21 20.11 11.55
C THR A 55 14.78 19.19 10.46
N THR A 56 13.98 18.25 9.98
CA THR A 56 14.17 17.71 8.63
C THR A 56 12.85 17.74 7.89
N SER A 57 12.82 18.58 6.86
CA SER A 57 11.73 18.77 5.91
C SER A 57 11.48 17.50 5.10
N THR A 58 10.92 16.47 5.72
CA THR A 58 10.29 15.36 5.01
C THR A 58 8.80 15.48 5.22
N GLY A 59 8.09 15.61 4.10
CA GLY A 59 6.70 16.05 4.04
C GLY A 59 5.73 15.18 4.82
N GLN A 60 4.53 15.74 5.05
CA GLN A 60 3.46 15.11 5.80
C GLN A 60 3.19 13.68 5.33
N ARG A 61 3.42 12.70 6.21
CA ARG A 61 2.85 11.37 6.05
C ARG A 61 1.34 11.50 6.27
N ARG A 62 0.54 11.28 5.22
CA ARG A 62 -0.91 11.13 5.33
C ARG A 62 -1.28 9.68 5.03
N PRO A 63 -2.11 9.02 5.87
CA PRO A 63 -2.67 7.71 5.53
C PRO A 63 -3.54 7.83 4.27
N ALA A 64 -3.58 6.77 3.46
CA ALA A 64 -4.33 6.74 2.20
C ALA A 64 -5.86 6.88 2.38
N THR A 65 -6.36 6.63 3.59
CA THR A 65 -7.77 6.86 3.93
C THR A 65 -7.82 7.68 5.23
N GLN A 66 -8.31 8.90 5.12
CA GLN A 66 -8.80 9.65 6.28
C GLN A 66 -10.32 9.60 6.17
N GLN A 67 -10.96 8.70 6.92
CA GLN A 67 -12.41 8.65 7.00
C GLN A 67 -12.86 9.96 7.64
N ILE A 68 -13.34 10.89 6.81
CA ILE A 68 -13.96 12.13 7.27
C ILE A 68 -15.27 11.72 7.92
N GLY A 69 -15.27 11.58 9.24
CA GLY A 69 -16.49 11.49 10.03
C GLY A 69 -17.21 12.83 9.93
N ASN A 70 -18.23 12.90 9.07
CA ASN A 70 -19.20 13.99 9.10
C ASN A 70 -19.82 14.04 10.49
N THR A 71 -19.53 15.09 11.25
CA THR A 71 -20.33 15.47 12.42
C THR A 71 -21.09 16.72 12.03
N ALA A 72 -22.42 16.61 12.08
CA ALA A 72 -23.38 17.67 11.78
C ALA A 72 -23.28 18.83 12.79
#